data_AF-A0A0T8SMT3-F1
#
_entry.id   AF-A0A0T8SMT3-F1
#
_cell.length_a   1.000
_cell.length_b   1.000
_cell.length_c   1.000
_cell.angle_alpha   90.00
_cell.angle_beta   90.00
_cell.angle_gamma   90.00
#
_symmetry.space_group_name_H-M   'P 1'
#
loop_
_entity.id
_entity.type
_entity.pdbx_description
1 polymer ?
#
loop_
_entity_poly.entity_id
_entity_poly.type
_entity_poly.pdbx_seq_one_letter_code
_entity_poly.pdbx_strand_id
1 'polypeptide(L)'
;MFHKGEHKEVFAYSAQVACDKHGWSLAYTVEAGNVHDSQAFPALFSKLEPFSPHYIIVDSGYKTQAIAHYLLERNIIPVFPYTRPKGVKGNLRPSNFVYDASYDHYVCPENQVLHYSTTTREGYREYKSNPKVCVSCPLLSICTQSKNFQKVVTRHIW
;
A
#
# COMPACT_ATOMS: atom_id res chain seq x y z
N MET A 1 -5.61 -20.76 15.00
CA MET A 1 -5.61 -22.03 14.23
C MET A 1 -5.28 -21.68 12.79
N PHE A 2 -4.26 -22.29 12.18
CA PHE A 2 -3.84 -21.95 10.82
C PHE A 2 -4.50 -22.92 9.84
N HIS A 3 -5.11 -22.40 8.78
CA HIS A 3 -5.77 -23.22 7.76
C HIS A 3 -4.85 -23.35 6.55
N LYS A 4 -4.36 -24.57 6.29
CA LYS A 4 -3.59 -24.87 5.08
C LYS A 4 -4.56 -25.39 4.02
N GLY A 5 -5.06 -24.49 3.18
CA GLY A 5 -6.15 -24.78 2.23
C GLY A 5 -7.51 -24.90 2.94
N GLU A 6 -8.54 -25.38 2.25
CA GLU A 6 -9.91 -25.46 2.82
C GLU A 6 -10.11 -26.59 3.85
N HIS A 7 -9.19 -27.57 3.91
CA HIS A 7 -9.48 -28.85 4.57
C HIS A 7 -8.60 -29.20 5.78
N LYS A 8 -7.59 -28.40 6.14
CA LYS A 8 -6.66 -28.77 7.22
C LYS A 8 -6.35 -27.61 8.16
N GLU A 9 -6.81 -27.77 9.39
CA GLU A 9 -6.39 -26.97 10.52
C GLU A 9 -5.11 -27.57 11.10
N VAL A 10 -4.06 -26.76 11.15
CA VAL A 10 -2.78 -27.15 11.73
C VAL A 10 -2.34 -26.14 12.77
N PHE A 11 -1.64 -26.65 13.78
CA PHE A 11 -0.93 -25.82 14.74
C PHE A 11 0.42 -25.47 14.12
N ALA A 12 0.58 -24.21 13.73
CA ALA A 12 1.75 -23.72 13.03
C ALA A 12 2.27 -22.45 13.70
N TYR A 13 3.57 -22.26 13.64
CA TYR A 13 4.27 -21.05 14.07
C TYR A 13 5.00 -20.46 12.87
N SER A 14 5.02 -19.13 12.81
CA SER A 14 5.85 -18.39 11.87
C SER A 14 7.01 -17.76 12.63
N ALA A 15 8.23 -18.03 12.18
CA ALA A 15 9.42 -17.38 12.71
C ALA A 15 9.82 -16.26 11.76
N GLN A 16 9.81 -15.02 12.25
CA GLN A 16 10.32 -13.87 11.53
C GLN A 16 11.75 -13.64 11.97
N VAL A 17 12.69 -13.66 11.02
CA VAL A 17 14.12 -13.56 11.29
C VAL A 17 14.69 -12.38 10.53
N ALA A 18 15.49 -11.57 11.20
CA ALA A 18 16.21 -10.45 10.61
C ALA A 18 17.71 -10.75 10.62
N CYS A 19 18.33 -10.54 9.46
CA CYS A 19 19.74 -10.81 9.25
C CYS A 19 20.50 -9.54 8.89
N ASP A 20 21.79 -9.53 9.18
CA ASP A 20 22.71 -8.50 8.69
C ASP A 20 23.06 -8.72 7.21
N LYS A 21 23.88 -7.82 6.66
CA LYS A 21 24.37 -7.90 5.27
C LYS A 21 25.25 -9.12 4.97
N HIS A 22 25.74 -9.81 5.98
CA HIS A 22 26.58 -11.00 5.88
C HIS A 22 25.80 -12.30 6.11
N GLY A 23 24.49 -12.20 6.39
CA GLY A 23 23.61 -13.35 6.65
C GLY A 23 23.58 -13.82 8.10
N TRP A 24 24.18 -13.08 9.04
CA TRP A 24 24.07 -13.40 10.47
C TRP A 24 22.70 -13.00 10.99
N SER A 25 22.03 -13.94 11.65
CA SER A 25 20.77 -13.68 12.35
C SER A 25 21.03 -12.75 13.53
N LEU A 26 20.43 -11.56 13.50
CA LEU A 26 20.55 -10.55 14.56
C LEU A 26 19.39 -10.66 15.56
N ALA A 27 18.19 -10.93 15.06
CA ALA A 27 16.98 -11.00 15.87
C ALA A 27 15.94 -11.91 15.22
N TYR A 28 15.07 -12.46 16.05
CA TYR A 28 13.89 -13.17 15.58
C TYR A 28 12.69 -12.97 16.52
N THR A 29 11.50 -13.17 15.99
CA THR A 29 10.24 -13.30 16.74
C THR A 29 9.50 -14.55 16.26
N VAL A 30 8.70 -15.13 17.14
CA VAL A 30 7.89 -16.31 16.82
C VAL A 30 6.44 -15.95 17.11
N GLU A 31 5.62 -16.05 16.08
CA GLU A 31 4.19 -15.73 16.16
C GLU A 31 3.38 -16.96 15.74
N ALA A 32 2.10 -16.98 16.14
CA ALA A 32 1.19 -17.98 15.66
C ALA A 32 1.06 -17.86 14.13
N GLY A 33 1.00 -18.99 13.43
CA GLY A 33 1.03 -19.01 11.95
C GLY A 33 -0.15 -18.30 11.27
N ASN A 34 -1.21 -17.97 12.02
CA ASN A 34 -2.34 -17.19 11.52
C ASN A 34 -2.17 -15.66 11.66
N VAL A 35 -1.08 -15.18 12.25
CA VAL A 35 -0.77 -13.76 12.34
C VAL A 35 -0.13 -13.32 11.03
N HIS A 36 -0.67 -12.26 10.42
CA HIS A 36 -0.12 -11.70 9.20
C HIS A 36 1.21 -10.99 9.48
N ASP A 37 2.18 -11.12 8.57
CA ASP A 37 3.56 -10.64 8.80
C ASP A 37 3.65 -9.16 9.18
N SER A 38 2.77 -8.33 8.59
CA SER A 38 2.70 -6.90 8.88
C SER A 38 2.32 -6.58 10.33
N GLN A 39 1.57 -7.45 11.02
CA GLN A 39 1.19 -7.25 12.42
C GLN A 39 2.32 -7.64 13.39
N ALA A 40 3.14 -8.60 12.98
CA ALA A 40 4.26 -9.12 13.76
C ALA A 40 5.54 -8.27 13.61
N PHE A 41 5.63 -7.46 12.56
CA PHE A 41 6.78 -6.58 12.28
C PHE A 41 7.22 -5.69 13.45
N PRO A 42 6.33 -4.99 14.18
CA PRO A 42 6.76 -4.09 15.27
C PRO A 42 7.55 -4.83 16.36
N ALA A 43 7.16 -6.06 16.70
CA ALA A 43 7.85 -6.85 17.71
C ALA A 43 9.27 -7.25 17.26
N LEU A 44 9.45 -7.57 15.98
CA LEU A 44 10.76 -7.84 15.40
C LEU A 44 11.60 -6.55 15.33
N PHE A 45 11.01 -5.45 14.89
CA PHE A 45 11.69 -4.18 14.73
C PHE A 45 12.23 -3.61 16.06
N SER A 46 11.50 -3.75 17.17
CA SER A 46 11.99 -3.32 18.49
C SER A 46 13.31 -3.98 18.89
N LYS A 47 13.60 -5.19 18.39
CA LYS A 47 14.88 -5.87 18.61
C LYS A 47 15.99 -5.37 17.68
N LEU A 48 15.61 -4.77 16.55
CA LEU A 48 16.52 -4.21 15.54
C LEU A 48 16.85 -2.75 15.80
N GLU A 49 15.99 -2.01 16.50
CA GLU A 49 16.18 -0.60 16.83
C GLU A 49 17.55 -0.27 17.45
N PRO A 50 18.11 -1.08 18.39
CA PRO A 50 19.44 -0.82 18.94
C PRO A 50 20.57 -0.83 17.91
N PHE A 51 20.40 -1.52 16.78
CA PHE A 51 21.40 -1.57 15.70
C PHE A 51 21.38 -0.32 14.81
N SER A 52 20.42 0.59 15.00
CA SER A 52 20.27 1.84 14.25
C SER A 52 20.43 1.65 12.71
N PRO A 53 19.64 0.75 12.09
CA PRO A 53 19.80 0.44 10.68
C PRO A 53 19.40 1.63 9.80
N HIS A 54 20.23 1.97 8.82
CA HIS A 54 19.89 3.01 7.84
C HIS A 54 18.97 2.47 6.73
N TYR A 55 19.13 1.19 6.38
CA TYR A 55 18.30 0.48 5.39
C TYR A 55 17.68 -0.76 6.03
N ILE A 56 16.41 -1.03 5.70
CA ILE A 56 15.76 -2.28 6.04
C ILE A 56 15.18 -2.89 4.76
N ILE A 57 15.68 -4.08 4.40
CA ILE A 57 15.18 -4.86 3.27
C ILE A 57 14.16 -5.86 3.83
N VAL A 58 12.95 -5.84 3.31
CA VAL A 58 11.85 -6.68 3.80
C VAL A 58 11.13 -7.36 2.65
N ASP A 59 10.56 -8.53 2.92
CA ASP A 59 9.73 -9.25 1.94
C ASP A 59 8.41 -8.49 1.67
N SER A 60 7.76 -8.86 0.56
CA SER A 60 6.44 -8.47 0.12
C SER A 60 5.35 -8.57 1.19
N GLY A 61 5.43 -9.52 2.13
CA GLY A 61 4.50 -9.64 3.26
C GLY A 61 4.50 -8.44 4.21
N TYR A 62 5.61 -7.71 4.28
CA TYR A 62 5.77 -6.49 5.10
C TYR A 62 5.47 -5.20 4.32
N LYS A 63 5.18 -5.31 3.02
CA LYS A 63 4.96 -4.15 2.15
C LYS A 63 3.59 -3.51 2.40
N THR A 64 3.52 -2.70 3.45
CA THR A 64 2.33 -1.93 3.82
C THR A 64 2.67 -0.45 4.00
N GLN A 65 1.69 0.44 3.76
CA GLN A 65 1.89 1.88 3.96
C GLN A 65 2.24 2.21 5.42
N ALA A 66 1.62 1.52 6.38
CA ALA A 66 1.90 1.70 7.80
C ALA A 66 3.36 1.41 8.17
N ILE A 67 3.91 0.28 7.69
CA ILE A 67 5.33 -0.06 7.93
C ILE A 67 6.26 0.92 7.22
N ALA A 68 5.95 1.28 5.97
CA ALA A 68 6.75 2.24 5.23
C ALA A 68 6.82 3.60 5.95
N HIS A 69 5.66 4.12 6.36
CA HIS A 69 5.55 5.36 7.12
C HIS A 69 6.30 5.28 8.46
N TYR A 70 6.07 4.22 9.23
CA TYR A 70 6.71 3.99 10.52
C TYR A 70 8.24 3.98 10.46
N LEU A 71 8.82 3.42 9.39
CA LEU A 71 10.26 3.39 9.15
C LEU A 71 10.79 4.75 8.69
N LEU A 72 10.08 5.42 7.78
CA LEU A 72 10.46 6.74 7.26
C LEU A 72 10.45 7.82 8.36
N GLU A 73 9.48 7.79 9.29
CA GLU A 73 9.46 8.69 10.46
C GLU A 73 10.69 8.54 11.37
N ARG A 74 11.34 7.36 11.34
CA ARG A 74 12.57 7.07 12.08
C ARG A 74 13.83 7.30 11.26
N ASN A 75 13.73 7.92 10.08
CA ASN A 75 14.83 8.11 9.13
C ASN A 75 15.47 6.80 8.64
N ILE A 76 14.69 5.72 8.59
CA ILE A 76 15.11 4.42 8.06
C ILE A 76 14.53 4.28 6.67
N ILE A 77 15.35 3.88 5.69
CA ILE A 77 14.92 3.72 4.30
C ILE A 77 14.43 2.27 4.10
N PRO A 78 13.11 2.04 3.94
CA PRO A 78 12.61 0.72 3.63
C PRO A 78 12.86 0.37 2.16
N VAL A 79 13.41 -0.81 1.92
CA VAL A 79 13.63 -1.38 0.59
C VAL A 79 12.66 -2.54 0.41
N PHE A 80 11.57 -2.27 -0.32
CA PHE A 80 10.56 -3.27 -0.64
C PHE A 80 10.81 -3.89 -2.02
N PRO A 81 10.48 -5.18 -2.23
CA PRO A 81 10.51 -5.78 -3.55
C PRO A 81 9.56 -5.06 -4.52
N TYR A 82 9.97 -5.03 -5.78
CA TYR A 82 9.16 -4.45 -6.85
C TYR A 82 7.84 -5.23 -6.99
N THR A 83 6.73 -4.51 -7.05
CA THR A 83 5.41 -5.09 -7.35
C THR A 83 4.95 -4.52 -8.67
N ARG A 84 4.68 -5.39 -9.64
CA ARG A 84 4.15 -4.96 -10.93
C ARG A 84 2.82 -4.23 -10.72
N PRO A 85 2.65 -3.02 -11.27
CA PRO A 85 1.40 -2.29 -11.18
C PRO A 85 0.23 -3.14 -11.70
N LYS A 86 -0.75 -3.37 -10.82
CA LYS A 86 -1.99 -4.08 -11.15
C LYS A 86 -2.92 -3.14 -11.93
N GLY A 87 -3.70 -3.69 -12.85
CA GLY A 87 -4.66 -2.93 -13.64
C GLY A 87 -4.85 -3.51 -15.05
N VAL A 88 -5.93 -3.09 -15.71
CA VAL A 88 -6.22 -3.48 -17.10
C VAL A 88 -5.25 -2.76 -18.03
N LYS A 89 -4.61 -3.51 -18.93
CA LYS A 89 -3.70 -2.94 -19.93
C LYS A 89 -4.48 -2.00 -20.85
N GLY A 90 -3.96 -0.78 -21.04
CA GLY A 90 -4.61 0.26 -21.85
C GLY A 90 -5.42 1.28 -21.05
N ASN A 91 -5.77 0.99 -19.79
CA ASN A 91 -6.48 1.94 -18.95
C ASN A 91 -5.55 3.01 -18.38
N LEU A 92 -6.13 4.18 -18.06
CA LEU A 92 -5.44 5.25 -17.35
C LEU A 92 -4.98 4.77 -15.96
N ARG A 93 -3.67 4.84 -15.75
CA ARG A 93 -2.99 4.57 -14.47
C ARG A 93 -3.11 5.76 -13.52
N PRO A 94 -2.94 5.56 -12.20
CA PRO A 94 -2.88 6.66 -11.22
C PRO A 94 -1.88 7.76 -11.57
N SER A 95 -0.75 7.41 -12.22
CA SER A 95 0.27 8.36 -12.68
C SER A 95 -0.21 9.35 -13.75
N ASN A 96 -1.38 9.13 -14.37
CA ASN A 96 -1.97 10.06 -15.32
C ASN A 96 -2.83 11.13 -14.65
N PHE A 97 -3.03 11.05 -13.33
CA PHE A 97 -3.77 12.02 -12.55
C PHE A 97 -2.78 12.81 -11.71
N VAL A 98 -2.77 14.12 -11.88
CA VAL A 98 -1.83 15.02 -11.19
C VAL A 98 -2.50 15.52 -9.92
N TYR A 99 -1.83 15.41 -8.79
CA TYR A 99 -2.31 15.96 -7.53
C TYR A 99 -1.89 17.42 -7.40
N ASP A 100 -2.85 18.32 -7.16
CA ASP A 100 -2.59 19.70 -6.79
C ASP A 100 -2.72 19.86 -5.27
N ALA A 101 -1.57 20.10 -4.63
CA ALA A 101 -1.49 20.26 -3.17
C ALA A 101 -2.09 21.59 -2.68
N SER A 102 -2.16 22.63 -3.52
CA SER A 102 -2.65 23.96 -3.13
C SER A 102 -4.15 23.97 -2.91
N TYR A 103 -4.87 23.14 -3.69
CA TYR A 103 -6.33 23.10 -3.72
C TYR A 103 -6.89 21.72 -3.31
N ASP A 104 -6.03 20.80 -2.85
CA ASP A 104 -6.37 19.43 -2.42
C ASP A 104 -7.29 18.70 -3.40
N HIS A 105 -6.87 18.61 -4.67
CA HIS A 105 -7.62 17.89 -5.69
C HIS A 105 -6.72 17.18 -6.69
N TYR A 106 -7.30 16.29 -7.49
CA TYR A 106 -6.62 15.68 -8.63
C TYR A 106 -7.12 16.28 -9.94
N VAL A 107 -6.22 16.47 -10.90
CA VAL A 107 -6.53 16.87 -12.27
C VAL A 107 -6.33 15.66 -13.18
N CYS A 108 -7.34 15.34 -13.98
CA CYS A 108 -7.28 14.26 -14.96
C CYS A 108 -6.59 14.71 -16.27
N PRO A 109 -6.28 13.79 -17.20
CA PRO A 109 -5.68 14.13 -18.49
C PRO A 109 -6.50 15.09 -19.37
N GLU A 110 -7.82 15.16 -19.14
CA GLU A 110 -8.74 16.05 -19.84
C GLU A 110 -8.96 17.38 -19.07
N ASN A 111 -8.03 17.72 -18.17
CA ASN A 111 -8.07 18.92 -17.32
C ASN A 111 -9.33 19.05 -16.45
N GLN A 112 -10.02 17.95 -16.15
CA GLN A 112 -11.16 17.95 -15.22
C GLN A 112 -10.69 17.67 -13.80
N VAL A 113 -11.28 18.39 -12.85
CA VAL A 113 -10.97 18.26 -11.43
C VAL A 113 -11.74 17.09 -10.81
N LEU A 114 -11.02 16.31 -10.00
CA LEU A 114 -11.56 15.31 -9.09
C LEU A 114 -11.47 15.88 -7.68
N HIS A 115 -12.63 16.28 -7.14
CA HIS A 115 -12.71 16.88 -5.81
C HIS A 115 -12.59 15.81 -4.73
N TYR A 116 -12.00 16.20 -3.59
CA TYR A 116 -12.06 15.41 -2.37
C TYR A 116 -13.52 15.10 -2.00
N SER A 117 -13.76 13.83 -1.65
CA SER A 117 -15.09 13.35 -1.28
C SER A 117 -15.14 12.92 0.19
N THR A 118 -14.27 12.01 0.61
CA THR A 118 -14.27 11.47 1.96
C THR A 118 -12.92 10.84 2.28
N THR A 119 -12.68 10.55 3.55
CA THR A 119 -11.54 9.75 4.01
C THR A 119 -12.08 8.46 4.61
N THR A 120 -11.57 7.31 4.14
CA THR A 120 -11.97 6.00 4.68
C THR A 120 -11.38 5.78 6.06
N ARG A 121 -11.94 4.82 6.81
CA ARG A 121 -11.42 4.43 8.13
C ARG A 121 -9.99 3.89 8.06
N GLU A 122 -9.57 3.35 6.92
CA GLU A 122 -8.18 2.91 6.70
C GLU A 122 -7.23 4.05 6.29
N GLY A 123 -7.68 5.31 6.29
CA GLY A 123 -6.81 6.47 6.02
C GLY A 123 -6.61 6.78 4.53
N TYR A 124 -7.54 6.36 3.65
CA TYR A 124 -7.50 6.76 2.24
C TYR A 124 -8.44 7.93 1.97
N ARG A 125 -7.90 9.02 1.43
CA ARG A 125 -8.69 10.10 0.83
C ARG A 125 -9.19 9.67 -0.54
N GLU A 126 -10.49 9.78 -0.76
CA GLU A 126 -11.14 9.55 -2.06
C GLU A 126 -11.37 10.87 -2.78
N TYR A 127 -11.00 10.90 -4.06
CA TYR A 127 -11.25 12.01 -4.98
C TYR A 127 -12.12 11.53 -6.12
N LYS A 128 -13.22 12.25 -6.40
CA LYS A 128 -14.26 11.79 -7.33
C LYS A 128 -14.45 12.78 -8.47
N SER A 129 -14.53 12.25 -9.69
CA SER A 129 -14.89 13.06 -10.86
C SER A 129 -16.39 13.38 -10.89
N ASN A 130 -16.78 14.39 -11.66
CA ASN A 130 -18.18 14.70 -11.92
C ASN A 130 -18.75 13.77 -13.01
N PRO A 131 -19.72 12.89 -12.70
CA PRO A 131 -20.33 11.99 -13.67
C PRO A 131 -20.89 12.69 -14.91
N LYS A 132 -21.52 13.86 -14.73
CA LYS A 132 -22.20 14.59 -15.80
C LYS A 132 -21.23 15.05 -16.89
N VAL A 133 -19.99 15.36 -16.50
CA VAL A 133 -18.92 15.73 -17.43
C VAL A 133 -18.26 14.49 -18.03
N CYS A 134 -18.10 13.43 -17.23
CA CYS A 134 -17.43 12.22 -17.68
C CYS A 134 -18.24 11.42 -18.72
N VAL A 135 -19.57 11.50 -18.72
CA VAL A 135 -20.43 10.79 -19.70
C VAL A 135 -20.08 11.16 -21.15
N SER A 136 -19.70 12.41 -21.41
CA SER A 136 -19.30 12.90 -22.74
C SER A 136 -17.78 12.91 -22.95
N CYS A 137 -16.99 12.36 -22.03
CA CYS A 137 -15.53 12.41 -22.11
C CYS A 137 -14.99 11.43 -23.17
N PRO A 138 -14.09 11.87 -24.06
CA PRO A 138 -13.52 11.00 -25.10
C PRO A 138 -12.69 9.85 -24.51
N LEU A 139 -12.10 10.03 -23.34
CA LEU A 139 -11.26 9.04 -22.66
C LEU A 139 -12.06 8.10 -21.76
N LEU A 140 -13.40 8.17 -21.73
CA LEU A 140 -14.24 7.42 -20.81
C LEU A 140 -13.95 5.91 -20.85
N SER A 141 -13.82 5.33 -22.05
CA SER A 141 -13.58 3.91 -22.28
C SER A 141 -12.29 3.37 -21.65
N ILE A 142 -11.26 4.23 -21.54
CA ILE A 142 -9.97 3.88 -20.93
C ILE A 142 -9.81 4.44 -19.51
N CYS A 143 -10.72 5.32 -19.06
CA CYS A 143 -10.63 6.00 -17.76
C CYS A 143 -11.31 5.23 -16.63
N THR A 144 -12.57 4.84 -16.81
CA THR A 144 -13.38 4.16 -15.79
C THR A 144 -14.40 3.23 -16.42
N GLN A 145 -14.61 2.06 -15.82
CA GLN A 145 -15.67 1.11 -16.18
C GLN A 145 -16.86 1.19 -15.20
N SER A 146 -16.89 2.22 -14.35
CA SER A 146 -17.98 2.44 -13.41
C SER A 146 -19.29 2.67 -14.15
N LYS A 147 -20.37 2.01 -13.71
CA LYS A 147 -21.73 2.22 -14.23
C LYS A 147 -22.21 3.66 -14.09
N ASN A 148 -21.67 4.38 -13.09
CA ASN A 148 -22.02 5.77 -12.83
C ASN A 148 -21.11 6.76 -13.57
N PHE A 149 -20.26 6.30 -14.49
CA PHE A 149 -19.29 7.11 -15.24
C PHE A 149 -18.38 7.97 -14.35
N GLN A 150 -18.21 7.56 -13.08
CA GLN A 150 -17.40 8.26 -12.10
C GLN A 150 -16.03 7.60 -11.98
N LYS A 151 -14.97 8.41 -12.03
CA LYS A 151 -13.62 8.01 -11.66
C LYS A 151 -13.40 8.31 -10.19
N VAL A 152 -12.82 7.34 -9.49
CA VAL A 152 -12.35 7.51 -8.11
C VAL A 152 -10.84 7.33 -8.12
N VAL A 153 -10.13 8.28 -7.52
CA VAL A 153 -8.69 8.21 -7.23
C VAL A 153 -8.56 8.20 -5.72
N THR A 154 -7.70 7.33 -5.19
CA THR A 154 -7.43 7.25 -3.76
C THR A 154 -5.99 7.64 -3.46
N ARG A 155 -5.79 8.35 -2.35
CA ARG A 155 -4.48 8.74 -1.84
C ARG A 155 -4.43 8.46 -0.34
N HIS A 156 -3.34 7.87 0.15
CA HIS A 156 -3.16 7.68 1.59
C HIS A 156 -2.92 9.04 2.28
N ILE A 157 -3.33 9.19 3.55
CA ILE A 157 -3.15 10.42 4.34
C ILE A 157 -1.68 10.74 4.68
N TRP A 158 -0.81 9.76 4.54
CA TRP A 158 0.64 9.86 4.76
C TRP A 158 1.36 9.66 3.43
#